data_AF-A0A948ZED9-F1
#
_entry.id   AF-A0A948ZED9-F1
#
_cell.length_a   1.000
_cell.length_b   1.000
_cell.length_c   1.000
_cell.angle_alpha   90.00
_cell.angle_beta   90.00
_cell.angle_gamma   90.00
#
_symmetry.space_group_name_H-M   'P 1'
#
loop_
_entity.id
_entity.type
_entity.pdbx_description
1 polymer ?
#
loop_
_entity_poly.entity_id
_entity_poly.type
_entity_poly.pdbx_seq_one_letter_code
_entity_poly.pdbx_strand_id
1 'polypeptide(L)'
;MSDIKSDLSQKDAIVINDIGSPEETIWITIKDASDLLGCSERHMWRIVQRNAWETKKHLNISRKKTFILRKDVEKFYKEEKERQKLANLQPPFSDNPDTPDKNVKNDMSDLLLKKSLSDMSENKQGYSLPLVLSEYKKVMVEYQVKQEQLIEKSTHWKTSAIWLIFITVSISTLLGFWLYDNKSTLSDIKISLSDSKNALSDAQKTLSDKEIQINSLKTNLIDLSSNVSLAQNALINTKQDIITLQKEAATNKLWIYTLEQSISKEKIEQLKEEKKELW
;
A
#
# COMPACT_ATOMS: atom_id res chain seq x y z
N MET A 1 -13.72 -18.75 -39.68
CA MET A 1 -14.21 -17.45 -40.15
C MET A 1 -15.18 -16.92 -39.10
N SER A 2 -14.63 -16.24 -38.10
CA SER A 2 -15.34 -15.36 -37.18
C SER A 2 -14.25 -14.55 -36.48
N ASP A 3 -13.99 -13.38 -37.05
CA ASP A 3 -13.10 -12.36 -36.51
C ASP A 3 -13.63 -11.91 -35.15
N ILE A 4 -13.07 -12.48 -34.08
CA ILE A 4 -13.12 -11.86 -32.77
C ILE A 4 -12.00 -10.82 -32.75
N LYS A 5 -12.23 -9.71 -33.46
CA LYS A 5 -11.61 -8.42 -33.12
C LYS A 5 -12.19 -8.03 -31.77
N SER A 6 -11.53 -8.47 -30.71
CA SER A 6 -11.84 -8.07 -29.36
C SER A 6 -11.47 -6.61 -29.17
N ASP A 7 -12.48 -5.75 -29.05
CA ASP A 7 -12.43 -4.41 -28.45
C ASP A 7 -12.13 -4.47 -26.93
N LEU A 8 -11.23 -5.37 -26.51
CA LEU A 8 -10.82 -5.52 -25.13
C LEU A 8 -9.75 -4.47 -24.79
N SER A 9 -10.24 -3.35 -24.28
CA SER A 9 -9.58 -2.50 -23.27
C SER A 9 -8.11 -2.13 -23.55
N GLN A 10 -7.89 -1.30 -24.58
CA GLN A 10 -6.65 -0.53 -24.74
C GLN A 10 -6.36 0.47 -23.60
N LYS A 11 -7.21 0.58 -22.57
CA LYS A 11 -7.11 1.63 -21.54
C LYS A 11 -6.01 1.42 -20.50
N ASP A 12 -5.40 0.24 -20.41
CA ASP A 12 -4.42 -0.09 -19.36
C ASP A 12 -3.16 -0.82 -19.88
N ALA A 13 -3.05 -1.05 -21.18
CA ALA A 13 -1.86 -1.67 -21.76
C ALA A 13 -0.71 -0.65 -21.77
N ILE A 14 0.33 -0.91 -20.98
CA ILE A 14 1.56 -0.13 -21.05
C ILE A 14 2.38 -0.70 -22.20
N VAL A 15 2.27 -0.09 -23.36
CA VAL A 15 3.20 -0.34 -24.47
C VAL A 15 4.49 0.40 -24.13
N ILE A 16 5.47 -0.33 -23.60
CA ILE A 16 6.83 0.20 -23.43
C ILE A 16 7.51 0.04 -24.80
N ASN A 17 7.51 1.10 -25.59
CA ASN A 17 8.30 1.18 -26.81
C ASN A 17 9.78 1.34 -26.43
N ASP A 18 10.44 0.24 -26.08
CA ASP A 18 11.90 0.23 -26.04
C ASP A 18 12.43 0.22 -27.48
N ILE A 19 13.09 1.32 -27.84
CA ILE A 19 13.66 1.59 -29.14
C ILE A 19 14.83 0.60 -29.35
N GLY A 20 14.57 -0.56 -29.97
CA GLY A 20 15.63 -1.46 -30.43
C GLY A 20 15.38 -2.97 -30.46
N SER A 21 14.22 -3.48 -30.02
CA SER A 21 13.93 -4.92 -30.08
C SER A 21 12.83 -5.22 -31.12
N PRO A 22 13.06 -6.13 -32.09
CA PRO A 22 12.10 -6.44 -33.15
C PRO A 22 10.90 -7.31 -32.71
N GLU A 23 10.77 -7.58 -31.41
CA GLU A 23 9.56 -8.17 -30.83
C GLU A 23 9.05 -7.26 -29.71
N GLU A 24 7.90 -6.62 -29.94
CA GLU A 24 7.21 -5.79 -28.94
C GLU A 24 6.98 -6.61 -27.66
N THR A 25 7.74 -6.32 -26.60
CA THR A 25 7.52 -6.88 -25.28
C THR A 25 6.28 -6.24 -24.66
N ILE A 26 5.10 -6.76 -25.04
CA ILE A 26 3.82 -6.31 -24.50
C ILE A 26 3.65 -6.89 -23.09
N TRP A 27 3.57 -6.00 -22.11
CA TRP A 27 3.27 -6.33 -20.72
C TRP A 27 1.76 -6.20 -20.47
N ILE A 28 1.12 -7.28 -20.02
CA ILE A 28 -0.30 -7.31 -19.71
C ILE A 28 -0.52 -7.48 -18.21
N THR A 29 -1.65 -6.99 -17.69
CA THR A 29 -1.94 -7.18 -16.26
C THR A 29 -2.30 -8.64 -15.98
N ILE A 30 -2.09 -9.09 -14.75
CA ILE A 30 -2.50 -10.44 -14.32
C ILE A 30 -4.00 -10.68 -14.55
N LYS A 31 -4.82 -9.63 -14.43
CA LYS A 31 -6.25 -9.71 -14.70
C LYS A 31 -6.52 -10.01 -16.17
N ASP A 32 -5.93 -9.25 -17.09
CA ASP A 32 -6.10 -9.45 -18.54
C ASP A 32 -5.59 -10.84 -18.96
N ALA A 33 -4.47 -11.28 -18.38
CA ALA A 33 -3.97 -12.64 -18.62
C ALA A 33 -4.95 -13.70 -18.12
N SER A 34 -5.59 -13.46 -16.96
CA SER A 34 -6.57 -14.37 -16.37
C SER A 34 -7.77 -14.54 -17.28
N ASP A 35 -8.23 -13.43 -17.84
CA ASP A 35 -9.33 -13.38 -18.81
C ASP A 35 -8.95 -14.09 -20.12
N LEU A 36 -7.71 -13.92 -20.61
CA LEU A 36 -7.20 -14.62 -21.80
C LEU A 36 -7.16 -16.15 -21.62
N LEU A 37 -6.77 -16.64 -20.44
CA LEU A 37 -6.75 -18.08 -20.15
C LEU A 37 -8.11 -18.63 -19.69
N GLY A 38 -9.12 -17.78 -19.48
CA GLY A 38 -10.42 -18.19 -18.93
C GLY A 38 -10.33 -18.77 -17.52
N CYS A 39 -9.39 -18.29 -16.70
CA CYS A 39 -9.17 -18.78 -15.33
C CYS A 39 -9.36 -17.65 -14.29
N SER A 40 -9.37 -17.99 -13.00
CA SER A 40 -9.43 -16.97 -11.93
C SER A 40 -8.06 -16.34 -11.64
N GLU A 41 -8.02 -15.09 -11.17
CA GLU A 41 -6.75 -14.39 -10.89
C GLU A 41 -5.85 -15.17 -9.91
N ARG A 42 -6.44 -15.83 -8.91
CA ARG A 42 -5.70 -16.70 -7.98
C ARG A 42 -5.06 -17.89 -8.69
N HIS A 43 -5.74 -18.45 -9.68
CA HIS A 43 -5.20 -19.55 -10.48
C HIS A 43 -4.05 -19.06 -11.37
N MET A 44 -4.21 -17.89 -12.00
CA MET A 44 -3.14 -17.25 -12.76
C MET A 44 -1.89 -17.03 -11.90
N TRP A 45 -2.02 -16.52 -10.68
CA TRP A 45 -0.89 -16.36 -9.75
C TRP A 45 -0.13 -17.65 -9.48
N ARG A 46 -0.82 -18.80 -9.39
CA ARG A 46 -0.16 -20.10 -9.23
C ARG A 46 0.58 -20.53 -10.49
N ILE A 47 0.03 -20.25 -11.68
CA ILE A 47 0.69 -20.53 -12.96
C ILE A 47 1.98 -19.70 -13.07
N VAL A 48 1.90 -18.41 -12.77
CA VAL A 48 3.05 -17.48 -12.76
C VAL A 48 4.14 -18.01 -11.81
N GLN A 49 3.77 -18.42 -10.60
CA GLN A 49 4.73 -18.94 -9.61
C GLN A 49 5.35 -20.28 -10.02
N ARG A 50 4.55 -21.21 -10.57
CA ARG A 50 5.04 -22.54 -10.99
C ARG A 50 5.99 -22.47 -12.18
N ASN A 51 5.72 -21.58 -13.12
CA ASN A 51 6.54 -21.42 -14.32
C ASN A 51 7.63 -20.35 -14.17
N ALA A 52 7.78 -19.75 -12.98
CA ALA A 52 8.75 -18.71 -12.68
C ALA A 52 8.77 -17.55 -13.70
N TRP A 53 7.58 -17.11 -14.14
CA TRP A 53 7.47 -16.02 -15.12
C TRP A 53 7.96 -14.68 -14.55
N GLU A 54 8.56 -13.86 -15.40
CA GLU A 54 8.97 -12.52 -15.04
C GLU A 54 7.76 -11.63 -14.73
N THR A 55 7.81 -10.94 -13.59
CA THR A 55 6.74 -10.04 -13.15
C THR A 55 7.30 -8.63 -12.92
N LYS A 56 6.61 -7.61 -13.44
CA LYS A 56 6.89 -6.20 -13.15
C LYS A 56 5.78 -5.63 -12.28
N LYS A 57 6.13 -5.01 -11.15
CA LYS A 57 5.17 -4.32 -10.27
C LYS A 57 5.20 -2.83 -10.61
N HIS A 58 4.05 -2.28 -10.96
CA HIS A 58 3.90 -0.85 -11.21
C HIS A 58 2.85 -0.26 -10.27
N LEU A 59 3.17 0.89 -9.67
CA LEU A 59 2.27 1.60 -8.76
C LEU A 59 1.48 2.62 -9.58
N ASN A 60 0.21 2.32 -9.85
CA ASN A 60 -0.68 3.25 -10.53
C ASN A 60 -1.61 3.91 -9.51
N ILE A 61 -1.37 5.21 -9.25
CA ILE A 61 -2.16 6.20 -8.47
C ILE A 61 -2.47 5.81 -7.00
N SER A 62 -2.93 4.60 -6.74
CA SER A 62 -3.21 4.05 -5.40
C SER A 62 -3.17 2.51 -5.29
N ARG A 63 -3.01 1.79 -6.41
CA ARG A 63 -3.03 0.31 -6.43
C ARG A 63 -1.77 -0.25 -7.09
N LYS A 64 -1.19 -1.27 -6.47
CA LYS A 64 -0.07 -2.04 -7.04
C LYS A 64 -0.64 -2.99 -8.08
N LYS A 65 -0.38 -2.73 -9.37
CA LYS A 65 -0.69 -3.66 -10.46
C LYS A 65 0.57 -4.49 -10.75
N THR A 66 0.38 -5.79 -11.02
CA THR A 66 1.47 -6.68 -11.46
C THR A 66 1.24 -7.03 -12.92
N PHE A 67 2.30 -6.91 -13.70
CA PHE A 67 2.34 -7.14 -15.13
C PHE A 67 3.19 -8.36 -15.43
N ILE A 68 2.82 -9.09 -16.48
CA ILE A 68 3.53 -10.26 -17.01
C ILE A 68 3.68 -10.12 -18.53
N LEU A 69 4.68 -10.79 -19.10
CA LEU A 69 4.90 -10.81 -20.54
C LEU A 69 3.79 -11.57 -21.25
N ARG A 70 3.19 -10.93 -22.25
CA ARG A 70 2.14 -11.54 -23.08
C ARG A 70 2.63 -12.80 -23.79
N LYS A 71 3.90 -12.82 -24.23
CA LYS A 71 4.52 -13.95 -24.93
C LYS A 71 4.50 -15.24 -24.09
N ASP A 72 4.74 -15.14 -22.79
CA ASP A 72 4.74 -16.29 -21.89
C ASP A 72 3.34 -16.86 -21.68
N VAL A 73 2.34 -15.97 -21.55
CA VAL A 73 0.93 -16.35 -21.42
C VAL A 73 0.44 -17.05 -22.68
N GLU A 74 0.75 -16.51 -23.87
CA GLU A 74 0.37 -17.12 -25.15
C GLU A 74 1.08 -18.45 -25.40
N LYS A 75 2.35 -18.58 -25.00
CA LYS A 75 3.09 -19.85 -25.07
C LYS A 75 2.42 -20.91 -24.19
N PHE A 76 2.11 -20.56 -22.94
CA PHE A 76 1.42 -21.46 -22.01
C PHE A 76 0.04 -21.87 -22.53
N TYR A 77 -0.72 -20.93 -23.10
CA TYR A 77 -2.02 -21.23 -23.69
C TYR A 77 -1.94 -22.25 -24.83
N LYS A 78 -0.92 -22.13 -25.70
CA LYS A 78 -0.67 -23.09 -26.79
C LYS A 78 -0.33 -24.47 -26.24
N GLU A 79 0.58 -24.54 -25.27
CA GLU A 79 0.99 -25.80 -24.62
C GLU A 79 -0.19 -26.50 -23.91
N GLU A 80 -1.01 -25.74 -23.19
CA GLU A 80 -2.17 -26.31 -22.49
C GLU A 80 -3.22 -26.83 -23.47
N LYS A 81 -3.43 -26.14 -24.60
CA LYS A 81 -4.32 -26.60 -25.67
C LYS A 81 -3.81 -27.88 -26.33
N GLU A 82 -2.50 -28.04 -26.47
CA GLU A 82 -1.89 -29.28 -26.94
C GLU A 82 -2.04 -30.41 -25.92
N ARG A 83 -1.85 -30.14 -24.62
CA ARG A 83 -2.10 -31.12 -23.55
C ARG A 83 -3.54 -31.60 -23.55
N GLN A 84 -4.51 -30.70 -23.72
CA GLN A 84 -5.93 -31.08 -23.82
C GLN A 84 -6.22 -31.94 -25.05
N LYS A 85 -5.62 -31.62 -26.20
CA LYS A 85 -5.73 -32.46 -27.40
C LYS A 85 -5.16 -33.86 -27.17
N LEU A 86 -4.00 -33.96 -26.50
CA LEU A 86 -3.37 -35.25 -26.17
C LEU A 86 -4.18 -36.04 -25.13
N ALA A 87 -4.74 -35.36 -24.13
CA ALA A 87 -5.60 -36.00 -23.13
C ALA A 87 -6.87 -36.58 -23.75
N ASN A 88 -7.46 -35.90 -24.75
CA ASN A 88 -8.62 -36.41 -25.49
C ASN A 88 -8.29 -37.60 -26.41
N LEU A 89 -7.01 -37.82 -26.74
CA LEU A 89 -6.55 -38.99 -27.50
C LEU A 89 -6.21 -40.17 -26.61
N GLN A 90 -6.10 -39.95 -25.29
CA GLN A 90 -5.89 -41.03 -24.33
C GLN A 90 -7.24 -41.72 -24.09
N PRO A 91 -7.38 -43.02 -24.42
CA PRO A 91 -8.63 -43.72 -24.15
C PRO A 91 -8.91 -43.68 -22.64
N PRO A 92 -10.18 -43.60 -22.22
CA PRO A 92 -10.53 -43.62 -20.81
C PRO A 92 -9.90 -44.86 -20.19
N PHE A 93 -9.01 -44.65 -19.22
CA PHE A 93 -8.46 -45.73 -18.42
C PHE A 93 -9.65 -46.48 -17.83
N SER A 94 -9.74 -47.77 -18.20
CA SER A 94 -10.63 -48.73 -17.60
C SER A 94 -10.29 -48.83 -16.12
N ASP A 95 -11.09 -48.16 -15.28
CA ASP A 95 -11.05 -48.29 -13.82
C ASP A 95 -11.38 -49.73 -13.44
N ASN A 96 -10.34 -50.56 -13.25
CA ASN A 96 -10.46 -51.80 -12.51
C ASN A 96 -9.67 -51.63 -11.19
N PRO A 97 -10.35 -51.46 -10.04
CA PRO A 97 -9.69 -51.23 -8.77
C PRO A 97 -9.48 -52.56 -8.05
N ASP A 98 -8.51 -53.36 -8.49
CA ASP A 98 -8.07 -54.52 -7.71
C ASP A 98 -6.65 -54.34 -7.16
N THR A 99 -6.65 -54.04 -5.86
CA THR A 99 -5.64 -54.39 -4.83
C THR A 99 -4.22 -53.81 -4.91
N PRO A 100 -3.78 -53.05 -3.89
CA PRO A 100 -2.36 -52.85 -3.62
C PRO A 100 -1.82 -54.02 -2.80
N ASP A 101 -1.01 -54.83 -3.47
CA ASP A 101 -0.21 -55.92 -2.95
C ASP A 101 0.75 -55.40 -1.86
N LYS A 102 0.36 -55.58 -0.59
CA LYS A 102 1.24 -55.41 0.58
C LYS A 102 1.71 -56.78 1.02
N ASN A 103 2.64 -57.37 0.29
CA ASN A 103 3.35 -58.56 0.73
C ASN A 103 4.83 -58.51 0.36
N VAL A 104 5.54 -57.53 0.93
CA VAL A 104 7.01 -57.50 0.92
C VAL A 104 7.47 -57.14 2.33
N LYS A 105 7.47 -58.15 3.20
CA LYS A 105 8.28 -58.26 4.43
C LYS A 105 7.83 -59.51 5.17
N ASN A 106 8.45 -60.66 4.87
CA ASN A 106 8.58 -61.79 5.80
C ASN A 106 9.61 -62.87 5.37
N ASP A 107 10.32 -62.71 4.26
CA ASP A 107 11.28 -63.74 3.80
C ASP A 107 12.56 -63.88 4.64
N MET A 108 12.91 -62.89 5.47
CA MET A 108 14.16 -62.93 6.24
C MET A 108 14.04 -63.72 7.56
N SER A 109 12.83 -63.82 8.11
CA SER A 109 12.52 -64.61 9.31
C SER A 109 12.47 -66.10 9.03
N ASP A 110 11.92 -66.52 7.88
CA ASP A 110 11.82 -67.93 7.51
C ASP A 110 13.16 -68.54 7.08
N LEU A 111 14.06 -67.74 6.49
CA LEU A 111 15.41 -68.22 6.12
C LEU A 111 16.33 -68.45 7.33
N LEU A 112 16.19 -67.69 8.42
CA LEU A 112 16.97 -67.89 9.64
C LEU A 112 16.50 -69.11 10.44
N LEU A 113 15.18 -69.35 10.49
CA LEU A 113 14.62 -70.52 11.17
C LEU A 113 15.02 -71.82 10.46
N LYS A 114 15.00 -71.84 9.12
CA LYS A 114 15.34 -73.02 8.32
C LYS A 114 16.83 -73.38 8.37
N LYS A 115 17.73 -72.40 8.52
CA LYS A 115 19.17 -72.64 8.64
C LYS A 115 19.58 -73.15 10.03
N SER A 116 18.90 -72.72 11.09
CA SER A 116 19.17 -73.24 12.45
C SER A 116 18.77 -74.71 12.64
N LEU A 117 17.72 -75.15 11.92
CA LEU A 117 17.22 -76.52 12.00
C LEU A 117 18.04 -77.52 11.17
N SER A 118 18.74 -77.09 10.10
CA SER A 118 19.61 -78.00 9.33
C SER A 118 20.88 -78.35 10.09
N ASP A 119 21.47 -77.39 10.82
CA ASP A 119 22.76 -77.59 11.50
C ASP A 119 22.63 -78.46 12.77
N MET A 120 21.41 -78.64 13.30
CA MET A 120 21.14 -79.56 14.42
C MET A 120 20.98 -81.03 14.00
N SER A 121 20.82 -81.33 12.70
CA SER A 121 20.51 -82.68 12.22
C SER A 121 21.74 -83.59 12.07
N GLU A 122 22.97 -83.05 12.09
CA GLU A 122 24.17 -83.83 11.76
C GLU A 122 25.01 -84.31 12.96
N ASN A 123 24.67 -83.95 14.20
CA ASN A 123 25.47 -84.33 15.36
C ASN A 123 24.72 -85.31 16.29
N LYS A 124 24.63 -86.57 15.88
CA LYS A 124 24.15 -87.69 16.73
C LYS A 124 25.21 -88.06 17.77
N GLN A 125 25.30 -87.29 18.85
CA GLN A 125 25.83 -87.76 20.12
C GLN A 125 24.73 -87.63 21.18
N GLY A 126 24.55 -88.67 21.99
CA GLY A 126 23.43 -88.82 22.93
C GLY A 126 23.46 -87.77 24.03
N TYR A 127 22.79 -86.64 23.80
CA TYR A 127 22.50 -85.66 24.83
C TYR A 127 21.34 -86.19 25.69
N SER A 128 21.58 -86.33 26.98
CA SER A 128 20.54 -86.61 27.96
C SER A 128 19.55 -85.44 28.01
N LEU A 129 18.26 -85.73 27.76
CA LEU A 129 17.11 -84.82 27.85
C LEU A 129 17.16 -83.71 28.94
N PRO A 130 17.62 -83.95 30.19
CA PRO A 130 17.68 -82.90 31.21
C PRO A 130 18.63 -81.75 30.86
N LEU A 131 19.69 -81.97 30.08
CA LEU A 131 20.68 -80.93 29.75
C LEU A 131 20.10 -79.91 28.76
N VAL A 132 19.45 -80.40 27.70
CA VAL A 132 18.79 -79.56 26.68
C VAL A 132 17.68 -78.70 27.30
N LEU A 133 16.94 -79.25 28.28
CA LEU A 133 15.89 -78.51 28.97
C LEU A 133 16.45 -77.34 29.80
N SER A 134 17.64 -77.49 30.37
CA SER A 134 18.30 -76.45 31.18
C SER A 134 18.81 -75.29 30.32
N GLU A 135 19.40 -75.59 29.16
CA GLU A 135 19.85 -74.57 28.21
C GLU A 135 18.66 -73.83 27.59
N TYR A 136 17.60 -74.55 27.24
CA TYR A 136 16.36 -73.94 26.75
C TYR A 136 15.74 -72.98 27.77
N LYS A 137 15.70 -73.37 29.05
CA LYS A 137 15.20 -72.49 30.13
C LYS A 137 16.04 -71.23 30.27
N LYS A 138 17.38 -71.34 30.17
CA LYS A 138 18.29 -70.18 30.24
C LYS A 138 18.04 -69.21 29.07
N VAL A 139 17.91 -69.73 27.86
CA VAL A 139 17.61 -68.94 26.66
C VAL A 139 16.26 -68.24 26.80
N MET A 140 15.22 -68.93 27.27
CA MET A 140 13.90 -68.33 27.48
C MET A 140 13.91 -67.18 28.50
N VAL A 141 14.68 -67.31 29.60
CA VAL A 141 14.85 -66.24 30.59
C VAL A 141 15.59 -65.05 29.97
N GLU A 142 16.64 -65.27 29.18
CA GLU A 142 17.34 -64.18 28.48
C GLU A 142 16.44 -63.45 27.47
N TYR A 143 15.56 -64.18 26.76
CA TYR A 143 14.56 -63.58 25.87
C TYR A 143 13.52 -62.74 26.63
N GLN A 144 13.05 -63.20 27.80
CA GLN A 144 12.13 -62.44 28.64
C GLN A 144 12.74 -61.12 29.10
N VAL A 145 13.98 -61.15 29.62
CA VAL A 145 14.70 -59.93 30.05
C VAL A 145 14.90 -58.95 28.88
N LYS A 146 15.25 -59.45 27.69
CA LYS A 146 15.37 -58.60 26.49
C LYS A 146 14.02 -57.98 26.08
N GLN A 147 12.92 -58.72 26.19
CA GLN A 147 11.59 -58.17 25.90
C GLN A 147 11.18 -57.11 26.92
N GLU A 148 11.42 -57.33 28.21
CA GLU A 148 11.14 -56.33 29.25
C GLU A 148 11.93 -55.03 29.02
N GLN A 149 13.21 -55.13 28.68
CA GLN A 149 14.03 -53.95 28.32
C GLN A 149 13.52 -53.23 27.07
N LEU A 150 13.00 -53.95 26.07
CA LEU A 150 12.42 -53.34 24.88
C LEU A 150 11.08 -52.67 25.18
N ILE A 151 10.25 -53.25 26.05
CA ILE A 151 8.98 -52.67 26.49
C ILE A 151 9.24 -51.39 27.29
N GLU A 152 10.21 -51.40 28.21
CA GLU A 152 10.60 -50.24 29.01
C GLU A 152 11.15 -49.11 28.14
N LYS A 153 12.01 -49.41 27.17
CA LYS A 153 12.46 -48.40 26.20
C LYS A 153 11.29 -47.86 25.39
N SER A 154 10.39 -48.73 24.92
CA SER A 154 9.20 -48.34 24.14
C SER A 154 8.28 -47.39 24.92
N THR A 155 8.05 -47.62 26.21
CA THR A 155 7.24 -46.72 27.04
C THR A 155 7.92 -45.36 27.24
N HIS A 156 9.24 -45.31 27.44
CA HIS A 156 9.99 -44.06 27.50
C HIS A 156 9.91 -43.24 26.20
N TRP A 157 10.03 -43.89 25.04
CA TRP A 157 9.87 -43.21 23.74
C TRP A 157 8.45 -42.68 23.53
N LYS A 158 7.43 -43.43 23.93
CA LYS A 158 6.03 -42.98 23.84
C LYS A 158 5.76 -41.76 24.73
N THR A 159 6.22 -41.79 25.99
CA THR A 159 6.07 -40.67 26.91
C THR A 159 6.81 -39.43 26.41
N SER A 160 8.03 -39.60 25.90
CA SER A 160 8.82 -38.49 25.33
C SER A 160 8.15 -37.90 24.09
N ALA A 161 7.57 -38.73 23.22
CA ALA A 161 6.83 -38.26 22.06
C ALA A 161 5.58 -37.45 22.44
N ILE A 162 4.84 -37.88 23.47
CA ILE A 162 3.70 -37.12 23.99
C ILE A 162 4.14 -35.75 24.50
N TRP A 163 5.23 -35.68 25.28
CA TRP A 163 5.77 -34.40 25.75
C TRP A 163 6.21 -33.47 24.62
N LEU A 164 6.83 -33.99 23.56
CA LEU A 164 7.19 -33.19 22.38
C LEU A 164 5.97 -32.61 21.67
N ILE A 165 4.87 -33.37 21.59
CA ILE A 165 3.61 -32.86 21.02
C ILE A 165 3.05 -31.73 21.89
N PHE A 166 3.05 -31.88 23.22
CA PHE A 166 2.61 -30.81 24.12
C PHE A 166 3.45 -29.54 23.95
N ILE A 167 4.78 -29.68 23.90
CA ILE A 167 5.69 -28.54 23.72
C ILE A 167 5.45 -27.85 22.37
N THR A 168 5.28 -28.61 21.29
CA THR A 168 5.04 -28.01 19.96
C THR A 168 3.70 -27.27 19.91
N VAL A 169 2.64 -27.81 20.52
CA VAL A 169 1.34 -27.13 20.62
C VAL A 169 1.45 -25.87 21.48
N SER A 170 2.11 -25.93 22.65
CA SER A 170 2.30 -24.77 23.53
C SER A 170 3.12 -23.66 22.88
N ILE A 171 4.19 -23.98 22.15
CA ILE A 171 4.97 -23.00 21.40
C ILE A 171 4.12 -22.39 20.28
N SER A 172 3.33 -23.20 19.58
CA SER A 172 2.49 -22.73 18.48
C SER A 172 1.39 -21.77 18.97
N THR A 173 0.78 -22.05 20.13
CA THR A 173 -0.24 -21.16 20.70
C THR A 173 0.36 -19.86 21.24
N LEU A 174 1.50 -19.92 21.93
CA LEU A 174 2.21 -18.72 22.39
C LEU A 174 2.67 -17.84 21.22
N LEU A 175 3.22 -18.45 20.17
CA LEU A 175 3.64 -17.72 18.98
C LEU A 175 2.44 -17.09 18.26
N GLY A 176 1.32 -17.82 18.17
CA GLY A 176 0.07 -17.30 17.62
C GLY A 176 -0.48 -16.10 18.39
N PHE A 177 -0.45 -16.16 19.73
CA PHE A 177 -0.85 -15.06 20.59
C PHE A 177 0.06 -13.84 20.42
N TRP A 178 1.37 -14.04 20.40
CA TRP A 178 2.35 -12.96 20.23
C TRP A 178 2.22 -12.28 18.87
N LEU A 179 1.99 -13.06 17.80
CA LEU A 179 1.72 -12.52 16.47
C LEU A 179 0.39 -11.75 16.41
N TYR A 180 -0.63 -12.22 17.12
CA TYR A 180 -1.93 -11.56 17.18
C TYR A 180 -1.81 -10.19 17.87
N ASP A 181 -1.15 -10.14 19.02
CA ASP A 181 -0.96 -8.90 19.78
C ASP A 181 -0.12 -7.87 19.01
N ASN A 182 0.97 -8.31 18.39
CA ASN A 182 1.77 -7.46 17.49
C ASN A 182 0.98 -6.93 16.29
N LYS A 183 0.04 -7.72 15.77
CA LYS A 183 -0.82 -7.26 14.67
C LYS A 183 -1.84 -6.23 15.16
N SER A 184 -2.38 -6.39 16.36
CA SER A 184 -3.29 -5.42 16.98
C SER A 184 -2.59 -4.09 17.21
N THR A 185 -1.42 -4.11 17.87
CA THR A 185 -0.63 -2.89 18.12
C THR A 185 -0.22 -2.18 16.84
N LEU A 186 0.16 -2.92 15.79
CA LEU A 186 0.45 -2.33 14.48
C LEU A 186 -0.78 -1.68 13.84
N SER A 187 -1.97 -2.27 14.02
CA SER A 187 -3.23 -1.69 13.55
C SER A 187 -3.53 -0.39 14.28
N ASP A 188 -3.36 -0.35 15.61
CA ASP A 188 -3.61 0.84 16.41
C ASP A 188 -2.63 1.97 16.07
N ILE A 189 -1.34 1.65 15.87
CA ILE A 189 -0.34 2.60 15.39
C ILE A 189 -0.72 3.16 14.02
N LYS A 190 -1.24 2.32 13.12
CA LYS A 190 -1.66 2.77 11.79
C LYS A 190 -2.86 3.71 11.85
N ILE A 191 -3.82 3.43 12.73
CA ILE A 191 -4.98 4.32 12.98
C ILE A 191 -4.47 5.65 13.53
N SER A 192 -3.64 5.62 14.57
CA SER A 192 -3.07 6.83 15.17
C SER A 192 -2.27 7.68 14.17
N LEU A 193 -1.49 7.05 13.29
CA LEU A 193 -0.75 7.74 12.24
C LEU A 193 -1.69 8.34 11.17
N SER A 194 -2.79 7.65 10.86
CA SER A 194 -3.83 8.20 9.97
C SER A 194 -4.52 9.41 10.58
N ASP A 195 -4.84 9.36 11.88
CA ASP A 195 -5.48 10.46 12.59
C ASP A 195 -4.53 11.66 12.70
N SER A 196 -3.25 11.43 13.02
CA SER A 196 -2.22 12.46 13.04
C SER A 196 -2.04 13.12 11.66
N LYS A 197 -2.07 12.33 10.57
CA LYS A 197 -2.03 12.85 9.20
C LYS A 197 -3.24 13.73 8.88
N ASN A 198 -4.44 13.31 9.29
CA ASN A 198 -5.66 14.09 9.09
C ASN A 198 -5.60 15.41 9.88
N ALA A 199 -5.18 15.36 11.15
CA ALA A 199 -5.00 16.55 11.97
C ALA A 199 -3.97 17.53 11.38
N LEU A 200 -2.87 17.02 10.80
CA LEU A 200 -1.89 17.86 10.10
C LEU A 200 -2.48 18.50 8.84
N SER A 201 -3.27 17.75 8.07
CA SER A 201 -3.98 18.27 6.88
C SER A 201 -4.96 19.37 7.27
N ASP A 202 -5.72 19.19 8.35
CA ASP A 202 -6.65 20.20 8.85
C ASP A 202 -5.90 21.44 9.34
N ALA A 203 -4.80 21.26 10.08
CA ALA A 203 -3.94 22.37 10.51
C ALA A 203 -3.40 23.16 9.31
N GLN A 204 -2.94 22.47 8.26
CA GLN A 204 -2.45 23.11 7.04
C GLN A 204 -3.56 23.92 6.35
N LYS A 205 -4.79 23.38 6.29
CA LYS A 205 -5.95 24.11 5.74
C LYS A 205 -6.24 25.38 6.56
N THR A 206 -6.27 25.27 7.89
CA THR A 206 -6.50 26.45 8.74
C THR A 206 -5.40 27.52 8.60
N LEU A 207 -4.16 27.11 8.35
CA LEU A 207 -3.06 28.05 8.09
C LEU A 207 -3.28 28.77 6.76
N SER A 208 -3.63 28.03 5.70
CA SER A 208 -3.97 28.61 4.39
C SER A 208 -5.12 29.61 4.49
N ASP A 209 -6.18 29.28 5.24
CA ASP A 209 -7.32 30.17 5.43
C ASP A 209 -6.92 31.47 6.16
N LYS A 210 -6.06 31.35 7.18
CA LYS A 210 -5.51 32.51 7.90
C LYS A 210 -4.62 33.38 7.00
N GLU A 211 -3.83 32.78 6.12
CA GLU A 211 -3.00 33.51 5.16
C GLU A 211 -3.85 34.34 4.19
N ILE A 212 -4.95 33.76 3.68
CA ILE A 212 -5.93 34.47 2.85
C ILE A 212 -6.52 35.66 3.62
N GLN A 213 -6.91 35.47 4.88
CA GLN A 213 -7.44 36.55 5.71
C GLN A 213 -6.42 37.67 5.94
N ILE A 214 -5.15 37.32 6.22
CA ILE A 214 -4.07 38.31 6.38
C ILE A 214 -3.87 39.11 5.10
N ASN A 215 -3.88 38.45 3.94
CA ASN A 215 -3.73 39.13 2.66
C ASN A 215 -4.90 40.08 2.38
N SER A 216 -6.13 39.68 2.68
CA SER A 216 -7.30 40.56 2.57
C SER A 216 -7.23 41.75 3.53
N LEU A 217 -6.75 41.57 4.75
CA LEU A 217 -6.54 42.69 5.68
C LEU A 217 -5.47 43.65 5.19
N LYS A 218 -4.39 43.14 4.58
CA LYS A 218 -3.34 43.97 3.98
C LYS A 218 -3.88 44.81 2.82
N THR A 219 -4.67 44.24 1.92
CA THR A 219 -5.27 45.01 0.81
C THR A 219 -6.18 46.11 1.33
N ASN A 220 -7.04 45.79 2.31
CA ASN A 220 -7.92 46.80 2.93
C ASN A 220 -7.12 47.94 3.61
N LEU A 221 -5.99 47.62 4.23
CA LEU A 221 -5.13 48.63 4.86
C LEU A 221 -4.48 49.54 3.82
N ILE A 222 -4.03 48.98 2.68
CA ILE A 222 -3.49 49.75 1.55
C ILE A 222 -4.56 50.71 1.00
N ASP A 223 -5.78 50.21 0.80
CA ASP A 223 -6.89 51.04 0.32
C ASP A 223 -7.24 52.17 1.29
N LEU A 224 -7.29 51.86 2.59
CA LEU A 224 -7.53 52.87 3.62
C LEU A 224 -6.42 53.93 3.64
N SER A 225 -5.15 53.51 3.51
CA SER A 225 -4.01 54.42 3.42
C SER A 225 -4.10 55.33 2.19
N SER A 226 -4.52 54.79 1.05
CA SER A 226 -4.74 55.56 -0.17
C SER A 226 -5.84 56.61 0.03
N ASN A 227 -6.97 56.23 0.63
CA ASN A 227 -8.07 57.14 0.93
C ASN A 227 -7.66 58.25 1.90
N VAL A 228 -6.86 57.94 2.92
CA VAL A 228 -6.33 58.95 3.85
C VAL A 228 -5.42 59.95 3.10
N SER A 229 -4.55 59.47 2.21
CA SER A 229 -3.70 60.34 1.38
C SER A 229 -4.54 61.26 0.48
N LEU A 230 -5.57 60.72 -0.17
CA LEU A 230 -6.50 61.51 -0.98
C LEU A 230 -7.22 62.59 -0.14
N ALA A 231 -7.69 62.23 1.06
CA ALA A 231 -8.35 63.17 1.97
C ALA A 231 -7.38 64.27 2.44
N GLN A 232 -6.13 63.94 2.74
CA GLN A 232 -5.09 64.91 3.09
C GLN A 232 -4.81 65.89 1.95
N ASN A 233 -4.69 65.40 0.71
CA ASN A 233 -4.49 66.24 -0.46
C ASN A 233 -5.69 67.18 -0.69
N ALA A 234 -6.92 66.67 -0.53
CA ALA A 234 -8.13 67.50 -0.61
C ALA A 234 -8.14 68.60 0.48
N LEU A 235 -7.72 68.28 1.71
CA LEU A 235 -7.60 69.26 2.79
C LEU A 235 -6.54 70.33 2.48
N ILE A 236 -5.40 69.95 1.90
CA ILE A 236 -4.36 70.89 1.49
C ILE A 236 -4.88 71.84 0.41
N ASN A 237 -5.58 71.30 -0.60
CA ASN A 237 -6.16 72.11 -1.67
C ASN A 237 -7.19 73.11 -1.14
N THR A 238 -8.13 72.66 -0.30
CA THR A 238 -9.13 73.57 0.31
C THR A 238 -8.50 74.63 1.19
N LYS A 239 -7.43 74.31 1.93
CA LYS A 239 -6.66 75.31 2.69
C LYS A 239 -6.02 76.35 1.76
N GLN A 240 -5.49 75.93 0.62
CA GLN A 240 -4.92 76.84 -0.37
C GLN A 240 -5.99 77.77 -0.95
N ASP A 241 -7.17 77.24 -1.26
CA ASP A 241 -8.31 78.02 -1.76
C ASP A 241 -8.80 79.05 -0.72
N ILE A 242 -8.82 78.70 0.57
CA ILE A 242 -9.15 79.65 1.63
C ILE A 242 -8.11 80.79 1.68
N ILE A 243 -6.83 80.48 1.56
CA ILE A 243 -5.76 81.48 1.57
C ILE A 243 -5.88 82.43 0.37
N THR A 244 -6.19 81.92 -0.83
CA THR A 244 -6.39 82.77 -2.02
C THR A 244 -7.59 83.69 -1.85
N LEU A 245 -8.73 83.16 -1.37
CA LEU A 245 -9.93 83.95 -1.06
C LEU A 245 -9.67 85.02 0.02
N GLN A 246 -8.89 84.71 1.05
CA GLN A 246 -8.50 85.69 2.08
C GLN A 246 -7.67 86.84 1.49
N LYS A 247 -6.72 86.52 0.59
CA LYS A 247 -5.91 87.54 -0.10
C LYS A 247 -6.78 88.43 -1.00
N GLU A 248 -7.71 87.84 -1.73
CA GLU A 248 -8.66 88.57 -2.56
C GLU A 248 -9.56 89.48 -1.71
N ALA A 249 -10.14 88.96 -0.62
CA ALA A 249 -10.95 89.74 0.31
C ALA A 249 -10.18 90.92 0.94
N ALA A 250 -8.92 90.73 1.32
CA ALA A 250 -8.06 91.79 1.84
C ALA A 250 -7.78 92.87 0.77
N THR A 251 -7.55 92.45 -0.47
CA THR A 251 -7.34 93.35 -1.63
C THR A 251 -8.61 94.16 -1.92
N ASN A 252 -9.77 93.51 -1.94
CA ASN A 252 -11.07 94.17 -2.14
C ASN A 252 -11.36 95.18 -1.02
N LYS A 253 -11.02 94.86 0.24
CA LYS A 253 -11.17 95.79 1.37
C LYS A 253 -10.31 97.05 1.21
N LEU A 254 -9.07 96.92 0.73
CA LEU A 254 -8.20 98.07 0.43
C LEU A 254 -8.77 98.92 -0.71
N TRP A 255 -9.32 98.29 -1.75
CA TRP A 255 -10.00 98.99 -2.84
C TRP A 255 -11.20 99.79 -2.35
N ILE A 256 -12.06 99.20 -1.51
CA ILE A 256 -13.21 99.90 -0.91
C ILE A 256 -12.74 101.11 -0.10
N TYR A 257 -11.74 100.94 0.78
CA TYR A 257 -11.20 102.06 1.56
C TYR A 257 -10.66 103.20 0.67
N THR A 258 -9.97 102.84 -0.41
CA THR A 258 -9.44 103.83 -1.37
C THR A 258 -10.55 104.59 -2.07
N LEU A 259 -11.62 103.89 -2.49
CA LEU A 259 -12.81 104.51 -3.10
C LEU A 259 -13.56 105.43 -2.13
N GLU A 260 -13.74 105.02 -0.87
CA GLU A 260 -14.37 105.85 0.16
C GLU A 260 -13.59 107.17 0.39
N GLN A 261 -12.25 107.08 0.39
CA GLN A 261 -11.38 108.25 0.52
C GLN A 261 -11.44 109.17 -0.70
N SER A 262 -11.49 108.64 -1.93
CA SER A 262 -11.62 109.48 -3.14
C SER A 262 -12.96 110.20 -3.19
N ILE A 263 -14.07 109.50 -2.91
CA ILE A 263 -15.42 110.09 -2.87
C ILE A 263 -15.51 111.19 -1.81
N SER A 264 -14.94 110.95 -0.62
CA SER A 264 -14.94 111.95 0.46
C SER A 264 -14.17 113.22 0.07
N LYS A 265 -13.04 113.09 -0.64
CA LYS A 265 -12.27 114.24 -1.14
C LYS A 265 -13.04 115.02 -2.20
N GLU A 266 -13.60 114.33 -3.18
CA GLU A 266 -14.37 114.94 -4.28
C GLU A 266 -15.58 115.73 -3.73
N LYS A 267 -16.29 115.15 -2.76
CA LYS A 267 -17.42 115.83 -2.09
C LYS A 267 -17.00 117.10 -1.34
N ILE A 268 -15.81 117.11 -0.72
CA ILE A 268 -15.25 118.31 -0.06
C ILE A 268 -14.87 119.38 -1.09
N GLU A 269 -14.33 119.00 -2.25
CA GLU A 269 -14.02 119.94 -3.33
C GLU A 269 -15.28 120.58 -3.90
N GLN A 270 -16.32 119.80 -4.19
CA GLN A 270 -17.62 120.31 -4.65
C GLN A 270 -18.21 121.35 -3.69
N LEU A 271 -18.19 121.08 -2.38
CA LEU A 271 -18.68 122.03 -1.36
C LEU A 271 -17.83 123.32 -1.28
N LYS A 272 -16.53 123.25 -1.57
CA LYS A 272 -15.67 124.44 -1.62
C LYS A 272 -15.96 125.30 -2.84
N GLU A 273 -16.27 124.68 -3.99
CA GLU A 273 -16.67 125.38 -5.21
C GLU A 273 -18.04 126.04 -5.06
N GLU A 274 -19.04 125.32 -4.55
CA GLU A 274 -20.37 125.88 -4.28
C GLU A 274 -20.30 127.07 -3.30
N LYS A 275 -19.46 126.98 -2.27
CA LYS A 275 -19.24 128.09 -1.33
C LYS A 275 -18.56 129.31 -1.99
N LYS A 276 -17.71 129.10 -3.01
CA LYS A 276 -17.08 130.21 -3.75
C LYS A 276 -18.08 130.97 -4.63
N GLU A 277 -19.10 130.30 -5.15
CA GLU A 277 -20.12 130.97 -5.97
C GLU A 277 -21.13 131.78 -5.14
N LEU A 278 -21.23 131.50 -3.84
CA LEU A 278 -22.14 132.18 -2.92
C LEU A 278 -21.57 133.47 -2.28
N TRP A 279 -20.30 133.83 -2.52
CA TRP A 279 -19.62 135.00 -1.97
C TRP A 279 -19.07 135.89 -3.08
#